data_AF-A0A3L7C138-F1
#
_entry.id   AF-A0A3L7C138-F1
#
_cell.length_a   1.000
_cell.length_b   1.000
_cell.length_c   1.000
_cell.angle_alpha   90.00
_cell.angle_beta   90.00
_cell.angle_gamma   90.00
#
_symmetry.space_group_name_H-M   'P 1'
#
loop_
_entity.id
_entity.type
_entity.pdbx_description
1 polymer ?
#
loop_
_entity_poly.entity_id
_entity_poly.type
_entity_poly.pdbx_seq_one_letter_code
_entity_poly.pdbx_strand_id
1 'polypeptide(L)'
;MITEHVRDAAVTAFVFGFFASSWFGWAQEAPPKRWRSVLIAGSVLSLLTAAAGALLGWRHWSDGTVFDDDTGRTFGIVVGIEFGVAALGVGLLALLRRRELSAPWVALVVGLHLFPVAALLDYPLIHVVAALVTVVAVAAVPVARARAMTVSAVVGLGTGVVLLVGGLSSLLIALLAY
;
A
#
# COMPACT_ATOMS: atom_id res chain seq x y z
N MET A 1 -3.64 -20.23 10.49
CA MET A 1 -4.51 -19.54 9.52
C MET A 1 -3.76 -18.33 8.99
N ILE A 2 -4.11 -17.79 7.82
CA ILE A 2 -3.42 -16.61 7.27
C ILE A 2 -3.82 -15.32 8.02
N THR A 3 -5.01 -15.29 8.62
CA THR A 3 -5.54 -14.27 9.54
C THR A 3 -6.63 -14.94 10.39
N GLU A 4 -6.84 -14.47 11.62
CA GLU A 4 -7.83 -15.05 12.56
C GLU A 4 -9.26 -14.54 12.29
N HIS A 5 -9.39 -13.34 11.71
CA HIS A 5 -10.66 -12.64 11.58
C HIS A 5 -10.96 -12.20 10.14
N VAL A 6 -12.16 -12.51 9.66
CA VAL A 6 -12.69 -12.06 8.34
C VAL A 6 -12.58 -10.55 8.21
N ARG A 7 -12.95 -9.83 9.27
CA ARG A 7 -13.01 -8.37 9.27
C ARG A 7 -11.64 -7.77 8.98
N ASP A 8 -10.57 -8.32 9.54
CA ASP A 8 -9.21 -7.80 9.35
C ASP A 8 -8.72 -8.08 7.93
N ALA A 9 -9.06 -9.23 7.35
CA ALA A 9 -8.82 -9.53 5.94
C ALA A 9 -9.56 -8.55 5.01
N ALA A 10 -10.85 -8.31 5.26
CA ALA A 10 -11.68 -7.42 4.46
C ALA A 10 -11.24 -5.95 4.54
N VAL A 11 -10.90 -5.47 5.74
CA VAL A 11 -10.38 -4.11 5.94
C VAL A 11 -8.99 -3.97 5.32
N THR A 12 -8.13 -4.99 5.39
CA THR A 12 -6.84 -4.98 4.69
C THR A 12 -7.03 -4.88 3.18
N ALA A 13 -7.99 -5.61 2.61
CA ALA A 13 -8.34 -5.49 1.19
C ALA A 13 -8.82 -4.08 0.82
N PHE A 14 -9.63 -3.46 1.68
CA PHE A 14 -10.06 -2.07 1.52
C PHE A 14 -8.86 -1.11 1.47
N VAL A 15 -8.01 -1.15 2.51
CA VAL A 15 -6.87 -0.26 2.67
C VAL A 15 -5.88 -0.42 1.51
N PHE A 16 -5.49 -1.65 1.18
CA PHE A 16 -4.56 -1.90 0.09
C PHE A 16 -5.13 -1.54 -1.27
N GLY A 17 -6.42 -1.78 -1.52
CA GLY A 17 -7.09 -1.34 -2.75
C GLY A 17 -7.09 0.18 -2.90
N PHE A 18 -7.43 0.91 -1.83
CA PHE A 18 -7.43 2.37 -1.83
C PHE A 18 -6.03 2.95 -2.11
N PHE A 19 -5.02 2.47 -1.39
CA PHE A 19 -3.64 2.95 -1.59
C PHE A 19 -3.05 2.52 -2.92
N ALA A 20 -3.34 1.31 -3.41
CA ALA A 20 -2.94 0.88 -4.75
C ALA A 20 -3.44 1.86 -5.82
N SER A 21 -4.69 2.34 -5.72
CA SER A 21 -5.24 3.36 -6.62
C SER A 21 -4.42 4.65 -6.61
N SER A 22 -4.05 5.12 -5.41
CA SER A 22 -3.23 6.32 -5.22
C SER A 22 -1.83 6.16 -5.85
N TRP A 23 -1.20 4.98 -5.70
CA TRP A 23 0.10 4.68 -6.29
C TRP A 23 0.04 4.55 -7.82
N PHE A 24 -1.04 3.99 -8.38
CA PHE A 24 -1.27 4.05 -9.83
C PHE A 24 -1.49 5.50 -10.30
N GLY A 25 -2.01 6.39 -9.45
CA GLY A 25 -2.07 7.83 -9.72
C GLY A 25 -0.70 8.46 -9.87
N TRP A 26 0.24 8.18 -8.96
CA TRP A 26 1.64 8.58 -9.12
C TRP A 26 2.29 7.98 -10.36
N ALA A 27 1.90 6.76 -10.72
CA ALA A 27 2.38 6.11 -11.93
C ALA A 27 2.03 6.87 -13.23
N GLN A 28 1.07 7.80 -13.18
CA GLN A 28 0.65 8.65 -14.31
C GLN A 28 1.60 9.82 -14.60
N GLU A 29 2.68 10.00 -13.83
CA GLU A 29 3.68 11.02 -14.14
C GLU A 29 4.50 10.66 -15.38
N ALA A 30 4.10 11.17 -16.54
CA ALA A 30 4.74 10.92 -17.85
C ALA A 30 5.01 9.42 -18.18
N PRO A 31 4.04 8.51 -18.01
CA PRO A 31 4.25 7.09 -18.28
C PRO A 31 4.40 6.82 -19.79
N PRO A 32 5.10 5.75 -20.17
CA PRO A 32 5.08 5.24 -21.53
C PRO A 32 3.64 5.02 -22.00
N LYS A 33 3.34 5.35 -23.27
CA LYS A 33 1.99 5.21 -23.84
C LYS A 33 1.39 3.81 -23.63
N ARG A 34 2.21 2.76 -23.73
CA ARG A 34 1.83 1.36 -23.52
C ARG A 34 1.40 1.02 -22.09
N TRP A 35 1.75 1.83 -21.10
CA TRP A 35 1.37 1.61 -19.70
C TRP A 35 -0.02 2.15 -19.38
N ARG A 36 -0.55 3.08 -20.17
CA ARG A 36 -1.82 3.76 -19.87
C ARG A 36 -2.97 2.79 -19.62
N SER A 37 -3.14 1.79 -20.48
CA SER A 37 -4.20 0.78 -20.31
C SER A 37 -4.01 -0.05 -19.03
N VAL A 38 -2.77 -0.45 -18.74
CA VAL A 38 -2.42 -1.19 -17.52
C VAL A 38 -2.69 -0.35 -16.28
N LEU A 39 -2.31 0.93 -16.29
CA LEU A 39 -2.54 1.83 -15.17
C LEU A 39 -4.03 2.11 -14.94
N ILE A 40 -4.81 2.31 -16.01
CA ILE A 40 -6.26 2.46 -15.91
C ILE A 40 -6.89 1.19 -15.33
N ALA A 41 -6.54 0.03 -15.88
CA ALA A 41 -7.05 -1.25 -15.38
C ALA A 41 -6.67 -1.49 -13.91
N GLY A 42 -5.43 -1.18 -13.54
CA GLY A 42 -4.94 -1.25 -12.16
C GLY A 42 -5.70 -0.32 -11.22
N SER A 43 -5.87 0.95 -11.59
CA SER A 43 -6.66 1.92 -10.82
C SER A 43 -8.11 1.46 -10.64
N VAL A 44 -8.78 1.02 -11.70
CA VAL A 44 -10.16 0.54 -11.62
C VAL A 44 -10.25 -0.70 -10.74
N LEU A 45 -9.39 -1.70 -10.96
CA LEU A 45 -9.41 -2.92 -10.16
C LEU A 45 -9.13 -2.63 -8.69
N SER A 46 -8.19 -1.73 -8.39
CA SER A 46 -7.87 -1.32 -7.02
C SER A 46 -9.06 -0.66 -6.30
N LEU A 47 -9.84 0.18 -7.01
CA LEU A 47 -11.05 0.78 -6.45
C LEU A 47 -12.16 -0.25 -6.24
N LEU A 48 -12.32 -1.20 -7.17
CA LEU A 48 -13.26 -2.31 -7.01
C LEU A 48 -12.90 -3.20 -5.82
N THR A 49 -11.62 -3.54 -5.67
CA THR A 49 -11.10 -4.26 -4.50
C THR A 49 -11.37 -3.47 -3.22
N ALA A 50 -11.14 -2.14 -3.24
CA ALA A 50 -11.39 -1.31 -2.08
C ALA A 50 -12.88 -1.33 -1.69
N ALA A 51 -13.78 -1.11 -2.66
CA ALA A 51 -15.21 -1.11 -2.45
C ALA A 51 -15.73 -2.47 -1.95
N ALA A 52 -15.24 -3.58 -2.52
CA ALA A 52 -15.59 -4.93 -2.07
C ALA A 52 -15.10 -5.21 -0.64
N GLY A 53 -13.86 -4.83 -0.31
CA GLY A 53 -13.32 -4.94 1.04
C GLY A 53 -14.10 -4.11 2.05
N ALA A 54 -14.49 -2.89 1.70
CA ALA A 54 -15.31 -2.03 2.55
C ALA A 54 -16.71 -2.63 2.78
N LEU A 55 -17.35 -3.15 1.73
CA LEU A 55 -18.65 -3.80 1.84
C LEU A 55 -18.59 -5.04 2.74
N LEU A 56 -17.59 -5.90 2.57
CA LEU A 56 -17.40 -7.07 3.42
C LEU A 56 -17.07 -6.68 4.86
N GLY A 57 -16.17 -5.72 5.05
CA GLY A 57 -15.82 -5.21 6.39
C GLY A 57 -17.03 -4.63 7.12
N TRP A 58 -17.94 -3.98 6.40
CA TRP A 58 -19.20 -3.49 6.97
C TRP A 58 -20.17 -4.63 7.33
N ARG A 59 -20.28 -5.67 6.48
CA ARG A 59 -21.10 -6.85 6.78
C ARG A 59 -20.62 -7.63 8.00
N HIS A 60 -19.30 -7.73 8.18
CA HIS A 60 -18.64 -8.42 9.28
C HIS A 60 -18.23 -7.46 10.41
N TRP A 61 -18.85 -6.28 10.50
CA TRP A 61 -18.44 -5.25 11.46
C TRP A 61 -18.59 -5.71 12.91
N SER A 62 -19.60 -6.53 13.19
CA SER A 62 -19.90 -7.08 14.52
C SER A 62 -19.08 -8.33 14.85
N ASP A 63 -18.29 -8.84 13.90
CA ASP A 63 -17.42 -9.99 14.13
C ASP A 63 -16.14 -9.57 14.85
N GLY A 64 -15.40 -10.57 15.36
CA GLY A 64 -14.11 -10.35 16.02
C GLY A 64 -13.08 -9.63 15.14
N THR A 65 -12.14 -8.95 15.79
CA THR A 65 -11.00 -8.25 15.18
C THR A 65 -9.85 -8.28 16.19
N VAL A 66 -8.61 -8.23 15.70
CA VAL A 66 -7.42 -8.08 16.57
C VAL A 66 -7.42 -6.71 17.30
N PHE A 67 -8.20 -5.74 16.82
CA PHE A 67 -8.27 -4.41 17.42
C PHE A 67 -9.05 -4.38 18.74
N ASP A 68 -8.32 -4.19 19.84
CA ASP A 68 -8.81 -3.68 21.13
C ASP A 68 -8.31 -2.24 21.39
N ASP A 69 -8.57 -1.71 22.59
CA ASP A 69 -8.18 -0.34 22.96
C ASP A 69 -6.66 -0.12 22.88
N ASP A 70 -5.87 -1.10 23.33
CA ASP A 70 -4.41 -1.01 23.37
C ASP A 70 -3.79 -1.17 21.97
N THR A 71 -4.28 -2.12 21.18
CA THR A 71 -3.85 -2.36 19.80
C THR A 71 -4.24 -1.18 18.91
N GLY A 72 -5.46 -0.64 19.07
CA GLY A 72 -5.92 0.54 18.35
C GLY A 72 -5.07 1.77 18.63
N ARG A 73 -4.71 2.00 19.90
CA ARG A 73 -3.80 3.10 20.26
C ARG A 73 -2.42 2.91 19.66
N THR A 74 -1.86 1.71 19.74
CA THR A 74 -0.51 1.41 19.22
C THR A 74 -0.47 1.55 17.70
N PHE A 75 -1.49 1.04 17.01
CA PHE A 75 -1.66 1.21 15.57
C PHE A 75 -1.73 2.70 15.19
N GLY A 76 -2.51 3.51 15.92
CA GLY A 76 -2.60 4.95 15.70
C GLY A 76 -1.25 5.67 15.85
N ILE A 77 -0.42 5.27 16.83
CA ILE A 77 0.94 5.81 17.00
C ILE A 77 1.83 5.42 15.82
N VAL A 78 1.80 4.16 15.40
CA VAL A 78 2.60 3.64 14.27
C VAL A 78 2.25 4.37 12.97
N VAL A 79 0.96 4.60 12.71
CA VAL A 79 0.48 5.41 11.57
C VAL A 79 0.88 6.88 11.72
N GLY A 80 0.76 7.46 12.92
CA GLY A 80 1.18 8.84 13.18
C GLY A 80 2.67 9.07 12.88
N ILE A 81 3.52 8.12 13.28
CA ILE A 81 4.95 8.14 12.97
C ILE A 81 5.19 8.06 11.46
N GLU A 82 4.50 7.16 10.76
CA GLU A 82 4.60 7.02 9.31
C GLU A 82 4.32 8.36 8.60
N PHE A 83 3.16 8.96 8.85
CA PHE A 83 2.79 10.25 8.24
C PHE A 83 3.78 11.35 8.61
N GLY A 84 4.26 11.38 9.85
CA GLY A 84 5.27 12.34 10.31
C GLY A 84 6.59 12.19 9.53
N VAL A 85 7.14 10.98 9.45
CA VAL A 85 8.41 10.69 8.76
C VAL A 85 8.27 10.91 7.25
N ALA A 86 7.14 10.52 6.65
CA ALA A 86 6.84 10.76 5.25
C ALA A 86 6.82 12.27 4.95
N ALA A 87 6.05 13.05 5.71
CA ALA A 87 5.93 14.50 5.52
C ALA A 87 7.26 15.23 5.73
N LEU A 88 8.00 14.89 6.80
CA LEU A 88 9.31 15.48 7.08
C LEU A 88 10.31 15.22 5.95
N GLY A 89 10.42 13.98 5.48
CA GLY A 89 11.36 13.67 4.40
C GLY A 89 10.97 14.26 3.05
N VAL A 90 9.67 14.30 2.70
CA VAL A 90 9.20 15.03 1.50
C VAL A 90 9.51 16.52 1.62
N GLY A 91 9.28 17.13 2.79
CA GLY A 91 9.62 18.53 3.05
C GLY A 91 11.11 18.82 2.87
N LEU A 92 11.98 17.98 3.45
CA LEU A 92 13.42 18.09 3.30
C LEU A 92 13.88 17.92 1.85
N LEU A 93 13.36 16.92 1.13
CA LEU A 93 13.66 16.72 -0.29
C LEU A 93 13.20 17.90 -1.15
N ALA A 94 12.06 18.51 -0.82
CA ALA A 94 11.60 19.72 -1.50
C ALA A 94 12.53 20.91 -1.25
N LEU A 95 13.01 21.11 -0.02
CA LEU A 95 14.00 22.14 0.32
C LEU A 95 15.33 21.94 -0.41
N LEU A 96 15.77 20.69 -0.55
CA LEU A 96 17.00 20.31 -1.24
C LEU A 96 16.86 20.29 -2.78
N ARG A 97 15.69 20.65 -3.33
CA ARG A 97 15.38 20.58 -4.77
C ARG A 97 15.62 19.16 -5.35
N ARG A 98 15.17 18.15 -4.61
CA ARG A 98 15.19 16.72 -4.97
C ARG A 98 13.78 16.11 -4.97
N ARG A 99 12.80 16.86 -5.49
CA ARG A 99 11.37 16.48 -5.46
C ARG A 99 11.08 15.20 -6.23
N GLU A 100 11.94 14.83 -7.18
CA GLU A 100 11.89 13.56 -7.91
C GLU A 100 12.07 12.34 -7.00
N LEU A 101 12.63 12.51 -5.80
CA LEU A 101 12.81 11.46 -4.81
C LEU A 101 11.69 11.40 -3.77
N SER A 102 10.76 12.35 -3.77
CA SER A 102 9.62 12.35 -2.85
C SER A 102 8.84 11.04 -2.95
N ALA A 103 8.69 10.52 -4.18
CA ALA A 103 7.88 9.34 -4.39
C ALA A 103 8.50 8.04 -3.84
N PRO A 104 9.76 7.72 -4.17
CA PRO A 104 10.51 6.65 -3.52
C PRO A 104 10.60 6.79 -2.01
N TRP A 105 10.76 8.01 -1.49
CA TRP A 105 10.83 8.23 -0.05
C TRP A 105 9.54 7.80 0.64
N VAL A 106 8.38 8.26 0.16
CA VAL A 106 7.09 7.85 0.72
C VAL A 106 6.91 6.34 0.59
N ALA A 107 7.30 5.73 -0.54
CA ALA A 107 7.20 4.29 -0.74
C ALA A 107 8.04 3.51 0.27
N LEU A 108 9.26 4.00 0.57
CA LEU A 108 10.15 3.41 1.55
C LEU A 108 9.55 3.49 2.96
N VAL A 109 9.02 4.65 3.34
CA VAL A 109 8.37 4.85 4.64
C VAL A 109 7.15 3.94 4.78
N VAL A 110 6.30 3.85 3.77
CA VAL A 110 5.14 2.94 3.74
C VAL A 110 5.59 1.48 3.85
N GLY A 111 6.58 1.06 3.06
CA GLY A 111 7.11 -0.30 3.11
C GLY A 111 7.65 -0.68 4.49
N LEU A 112 8.36 0.24 5.15
CA LEU A 112 8.87 0.03 6.51
C LEU A 112 7.77 0.06 7.57
N HIS A 113 6.76 0.93 7.41
CA HIS A 113 5.58 1.03 8.28
C HIS A 113 4.73 -0.24 8.27
N LEU A 114 4.66 -0.94 7.13
CA LEU A 114 3.86 -2.17 7.03
C LEU A 114 4.41 -3.32 7.90
N PHE A 115 5.69 -3.34 8.28
CA PHE A 115 6.23 -4.37 9.18
C PHE A 115 5.60 -4.34 10.59
N PRO A 116 5.62 -3.22 11.34
CA PRO A 116 4.95 -3.16 12.63
C PRO A 116 3.43 -3.34 12.50
N VAL A 117 2.80 -2.86 11.42
CA VAL A 117 1.38 -3.16 11.16
C VAL A 117 1.13 -4.65 11.02
N ALA A 118 1.97 -5.36 10.27
CA ALA A 118 1.85 -6.80 10.09
C ALA A 118 1.96 -7.57 11.41
N ALA A 119 2.84 -7.13 12.31
CA ALA A 119 3.00 -7.70 13.63
C ALA A 119 1.81 -7.39 14.55
N LEU A 120 1.27 -6.16 14.51
CA LEU A 120 0.12 -5.76 15.30
C LEU A 120 -1.17 -6.48 14.89
N LEU A 121 -1.34 -6.76 13.60
CA LEU A 121 -2.52 -7.44 13.06
C LEU A 121 -2.38 -8.97 13.04
N ASP A 122 -1.25 -9.51 13.50
CA ASP A 122 -0.84 -10.91 13.34
C ASP A 122 -1.17 -11.47 11.94
N TYR A 123 -0.82 -10.70 10.91
CA TYR A 123 -1.19 -11.00 9.52
C TYR A 123 0.06 -11.13 8.64
N PRO A 124 0.61 -12.36 8.47
CA PRO A 124 1.87 -12.60 7.77
C PRO A 124 1.92 -12.12 6.32
N LEU A 125 0.80 -12.07 5.61
CA LEU A 125 0.74 -11.54 4.24
C LEU A 125 1.27 -10.10 4.17
N ILE A 126 1.00 -9.29 5.19
CA ILE A 126 1.43 -7.90 5.24
C ILE A 126 2.96 -7.79 5.32
N HIS A 127 3.66 -8.73 5.96
CA HIS A 127 5.14 -8.77 5.95
C HIS A 127 5.70 -8.95 4.53
N VAL A 128 5.05 -9.78 3.71
CA VAL A 128 5.46 -9.99 2.32
C VAL A 128 5.26 -8.71 1.51
N VAL A 129 4.10 -8.07 1.67
CA VAL A 129 3.79 -6.78 1.02
C VAL A 129 4.80 -5.71 1.48
N ALA A 130 5.10 -5.62 2.77
CA ALA A 130 6.09 -4.69 3.34
C ALA A 130 7.47 -4.84 2.69
N ALA A 131 7.97 -6.08 2.60
CA ALA A 131 9.25 -6.38 1.98
C ALA A 131 9.26 -6.01 0.49
N LEU A 132 8.21 -6.37 -0.26
CA LEU A 132 8.12 -6.08 -1.69
C LEU A 132 8.03 -4.58 -1.97
N VAL A 133 7.23 -3.82 -1.20
CA VAL A 133 7.15 -2.36 -1.34
C VAL A 133 8.49 -1.71 -1.01
N THR A 134 9.18 -2.18 0.04
CA THR A 134 10.52 -1.69 0.41
C THR A 134 11.53 -1.93 -0.71
N VAL A 135 11.52 -3.13 -1.31
CA VAL A 135 12.37 -3.46 -2.46
C VAL A 135 12.06 -2.57 -3.66
N VAL A 136 10.78 -2.35 -3.98
CA VAL A 136 10.37 -1.44 -5.05
C VAL A 136 10.87 -0.02 -4.79
N ALA A 137 10.74 0.50 -3.56
CA ALA A 137 11.16 1.85 -3.20
C ALA A 137 12.67 2.06 -3.43
N VAL A 138 13.50 1.08 -3.04
CA VAL A 138 14.96 1.14 -3.22
C VAL A 138 15.36 0.95 -4.69
N ALA A 139 14.69 0.02 -5.39
CA ALA A 139 15.01 -0.30 -6.78
C ALA A 139 14.49 0.72 -7.81
N ALA A 140 13.45 1.50 -7.48
CA ALA A 140 12.81 2.39 -8.43
C ALA A 140 13.76 3.45 -9.02
N VAL A 141 14.64 4.02 -8.20
CA VAL A 141 15.59 5.06 -8.64
C VAL A 141 16.59 4.53 -9.68
N PRO A 142 17.37 3.45 -9.42
CA PRO A 142 18.29 2.92 -10.42
C PRO A 142 17.57 2.41 -11.67
N VAL A 143 16.39 1.77 -11.52
CA VAL A 143 15.61 1.28 -12.67
C VAL A 143 15.11 2.44 -13.54
N ALA A 144 14.55 3.49 -12.94
CA ALA A 144 14.07 4.66 -13.66
C ALA A 144 15.19 5.35 -14.43
N ARG A 145 16.37 5.51 -13.81
CA ARG A 145 17.55 6.08 -14.47
C ARG A 145 18.04 5.21 -15.63
N ALA A 146 18.16 3.90 -15.44
CA ALA A 146 18.61 2.97 -16.47
C ALA A 146 17.66 2.89 -17.68
N ARG A 147 16.37 3.20 -17.47
CA ARG A 147 15.33 3.14 -18.50
C ARG A 147 14.90 4.52 -19.01
N ALA A 148 15.55 5.61 -18.56
CA ALA A 148 15.18 7.00 -18.86
C ALA A 148 13.69 7.31 -18.60
N MET A 149 13.18 6.83 -17.47
CA MET A 149 11.80 7.01 -17.03
C MET A 149 11.71 7.95 -15.82
N THR A 150 10.53 8.49 -15.57
CA THR A 150 10.25 9.21 -14.32
C THR A 150 10.28 8.24 -13.14
N VAL A 151 10.95 8.64 -12.06
CA VAL A 151 11.10 7.81 -10.85
C VAL A 151 9.74 7.50 -10.24
N SER A 152 8.86 8.50 -10.21
CA SER A 152 7.46 8.39 -9.78
C SER A 152 6.66 7.34 -10.57
N ALA A 153 6.84 7.27 -11.91
CA ALA A 153 6.17 6.26 -12.72
C ALA A 153 6.55 4.83 -12.33
N VAL A 154 7.85 4.60 -12.10
CA VAL A 154 8.39 3.28 -11.76
C VAL A 154 7.95 2.85 -10.37
N VAL A 155 8.12 3.71 -9.36
CA VAL A 155 7.70 3.38 -7.98
C VAL A 155 6.19 3.27 -7.86
N GLY A 156 5.43 4.15 -8.54
CA GLY A 156 3.98 4.11 -8.58
C GLY A 156 3.43 2.82 -9.15
N LEU A 157 3.96 2.37 -10.29
CA LEU A 157 3.57 1.10 -10.89
C LEU A 157 3.93 -0.08 -9.97
N GLY A 158 5.16 -0.13 -9.48
CA GLY A 158 5.63 -1.23 -8.64
C GLY A 158 4.83 -1.36 -7.34
N THR A 159 4.71 -0.27 -6.59
CA THR A 159 3.99 -0.25 -5.31
C THR A 159 2.50 -0.48 -5.53
N GLY A 160 1.91 0.13 -6.56
CA GLY A 160 0.50 -0.07 -6.92
C GLY A 160 0.17 -1.53 -7.22
N VAL A 161 1.02 -2.23 -7.99
CA VAL A 161 0.85 -3.66 -8.29
C VAL A 161 0.99 -4.51 -7.03
N VAL A 162 2.02 -4.27 -6.21
CA VAL A 162 2.24 -5.05 -4.97
C VAL A 162 1.06 -4.92 -4.01
N LEU A 163 0.58 -3.69 -3.79
CA LEU A 163 -0.59 -3.44 -2.93
C LEU A 163 -1.87 -4.01 -3.53
N LEU A 164 -2.08 -3.89 -4.85
CA LEU A 164 -3.25 -4.47 -5.50
C LEU A 164 -3.29 -6.00 -5.34
N VAL A 165 -2.16 -6.67 -5.57
CA VAL A 165 -2.06 -8.12 -5.37
C VAL A 165 -2.32 -8.48 -3.91
N GLY A 166 -1.70 -7.77 -2.95
CA GLY A 166 -1.98 -7.99 -1.52
C GLY A 166 -3.45 -7.76 -1.14
N GLY A 167 -4.09 -6.74 -1.73
CA GLY A 167 -5.49 -6.42 -1.51
C GLY A 167 -6.43 -7.47 -2.10
N LEU A 168 -6.16 -7.94 -3.31
CA LEU A 168 -6.90 -9.04 -3.94
C LEU A 168 -6.73 -10.34 -3.17
N SER A 169 -5.51 -10.67 -2.72
CA SER A 169 -5.26 -11.83 -1.86
C SER A 169 -6.06 -11.74 -0.56
N SER A 170 -6.05 -10.58 0.10
CA SER A 170 -6.82 -10.36 1.33
C SER A 170 -8.33 -10.46 1.10
N LEU A 171 -8.83 -9.95 -0.04
CA LEU A 171 -10.22 -10.06 -0.43
C LEU A 171 -10.62 -11.53 -0.68
N LEU A 172 -9.78 -12.29 -1.38
CA LEU A 172 -10.00 -13.71 -1.61
C LEU A 172 -9.99 -14.49 -0.29
N ILE A 173 -9.08 -14.18 0.62
CA ILE A 173 -9.05 -14.79 1.95
C ILE A 173 -10.36 -14.50 2.70
N ALA A 174 -10.84 -13.25 2.70
CA ALA A 174 -12.09 -12.88 3.34
C ALA A 174 -13.32 -13.59 2.73
N LEU A 175 -13.30 -13.88 1.43
CA LEU A 175 -14.38 -14.54 0.71
C LEU A 175 -14.37 -16.07 0.78
N LEU A 176 -13.21 -16.69 1.02
CA LEU A 176 -13.02 -18.14 0.94
C LEU A 176 -12.83 -18.80 2.30
N ALA A 177 -12.30 -18.09 3.28
CA ALA A 177 -11.99 -18.66 4.59
C ALA A 177 -13.24 -18.75 5.50
N TYR A 178 -14.38 -18.17 5.09
CA TYR A 178 -15.61 -18.03 5.86
C TYR A 178 -16.84 -17.92 4.94
#